data_AF-A0A928QN20-F1
#
_entry.id   AF-A0A928QN20-F1
#
_cell.length_a   1.000
_cell.length_b   1.000
_cell.length_c   1.000
_cell.angle_alpha   90.00
_cell.angle_beta   90.00
_cell.angle_gamma   90.00
#
_symmetry.space_group_name_H-M   'P 1'
#
loop_
_entity.id
_entity.type
_entity.pdbx_description
1 polymer ?
#
loop_
_entity_poly.entity_id
_entity_poly.type
_entity_poly.pdbx_seq_one_letter_code
_entity_poly.pdbx_strand_id
1 'polypeptide(L)' 'MRWIEADPIPEKCKSCTEEDCCTCDIAGMRWVLSKEDELQSSRMLMVRAIERLQRKIAAIDAELEKLRNT' A
#
# COMPACT_ATOMS: atom_id res chain seq x y z
N MET A 1 -12.12 -0.23 -3.53
CA MET A 1 -11.31 0.68 -2.71
C MET A 1 -12.21 1.81 -2.27
N ARG A 2 -12.59 1.83 -1.00
CA ARG A 2 -13.50 2.81 -0.42
C ARG A 2 -12.68 4.01 0.05
N TRP A 3 -12.86 5.13 -0.65
CA TRP A 3 -12.38 6.42 -0.20
C TRP A 3 -13.41 7.02 0.76
N ILE A 4 -12.93 7.61 1.84
CA ILE A 4 -13.73 8.29 2.85
C ILE A 4 -13.20 9.70 3.03
N GLU A 5 -14.08 10.62 3.40
CA GLU A 5 -13.67 11.96 3.75
C GLU A 5 -12.93 11.93 5.10
N ALA A 6 -11.82 12.64 5.18
CA ALA A 6 -11.04 12.79 6.40
C ALA A 6 -11.85 13.56 7.44
N ASP A 7 -11.87 13.03 8.67
CA ASP A 7 -12.53 13.64 9.82
C ASP A 7 -11.50 13.84 10.95
N PRO A 8 -11.17 15.09 11.34
CA PRO A 8 -11.70 16.34 10.80
C PRO A 8 -11.17 16.66 9.40
N ILE A 9 -11.95 17.42 8.62
CA ILE A 9 -11.52 17.92 7.30
C ILE A 9 -10.22 18.74 7.48
N PRO A 10 -9.15 18.46 6.71
CA PRO A 10 -7.90 19.19 6.80
C PRO A 10 -8.10 20.69 6.56
N GLU A 11 -7.41 21.55 7.31
CA GLU A 11 -7.56 23.01 7.22
C GLU A 11 -7.46 23.54 5.79
N LYS A 12 -6.52 23.00 5.01
CA LYS A 12 -6.27 23.37 3.61
C LYS A 12 -7.43 23.00 2.66
N CYS A 13 -8.32 22.11 3.08
CA CYS A 13 -9.44 21.61 2.28
C CYS A 13 -10.80 22.19 2.73
N LYS A 14 -10.85 22.94 3.83
CA LYS A 14 -12.10 23.49 4.38
C LYS A 14 -12.80 24.49 3.46
N SER A 15 -12.04 25.18 2.61
CA SER A 15 -12.58 26.14 1.63
C SER A 15 -12.84 25.52 0.25
N CYS A 16 -12.53 24.24 0.04
CA CYS A 16 -12.80 23.55 -1.21
C CYS A 16 -14.25 23.06 -1.24
N THR A 17 -14.95 23.33 -2.35
CA THR A 17 -16.15 22.56 -2.66
C THR A 17 -15.75 21.13 -3.02
N GLU A 18 -16.68 20.19 -2.91
CA GLU A 18 -16.41 18.77 -3.20
C GLU A 18 -15.95 18.56 -4.66
N GLU A 19 -16.56 19.30 -5.59
CA GLU A 19 -16.25 19.29 -7.01
C GLU A 19 -14.85 19.85 -7.32
N ASP A 20 -14.44 20.93 -6.62
CA ASP A 20 -13.10 21.52 -6.78
C ASP A 20 -11.99 20.63 -6.19
N CYS A 21 -12.33 19.81 -5.20
CA CYS A 21 -11.35 19.02 -4.45
C CYS A 21 -10.84 17.82 -5.25
N CYS A 22 -11.69 17.20 -6.09
CA CYS A 22 -11.30 16.05 -6.92
C CYS A 22 -10.22 16.37 -7.95
N THR A 23 -10.05 17.65 -8.30
CA THR A 23 -9.07 18.14 -9.28
C THR A 23 -7.92 18.90 -8.66
N CYS A 24 -7.87 19.06 -7.34
CA CYS A 24 -6.82 19.84 -6.69
C CYS A 24 -5.61 18.96 -6.32
N ASP A 25 -4.41 19.55 -6.34
CA ASP A 25 -3.16 18.84 -6.03
C ASP A 25 -3.09 18.29 -4.59
N ILE A 26 -4.04 18.69 -3.73
CA ILE A 26 -4.17 18.25 -2.34
C ILE A 26 -5.41 17.38 -2.10
N ALA A 27 -6.06 16.87 -3.16
CA ALA A 27 -7.25 16.00 -3.07
C ALA A 27 -7.06 14.82 -2.11
N GLY A 28 -5.86 14.23 -2.13
CA GLY A 28 -5.47 13.10 -1.27
C GLY A 28 -5.34 13.44 0.22
N MET A 29 -5.49 14.71 0.62
CA MET A 29 -5.61 15.10 2.03
C MET A 29 -7.04 14.97 2.53
N ARG A 30 -8.04 15.29 1.71
CA ARG A 30 -9.47 15.22 2.07
C ARG A 30 -10.03 13.83 1.89
N TRP A 31 -9.67 13.16 0.79
CA TRP A 31 -10.13 11.81 0.49
C TRP A 31 -9.04 10.82 0.83
N VAL A 32 -9.26 10.03 1.88
CA VAL A 32 -8.32 9.01 2.36
C VAL A 32 -8.92 7.63 2.19
N LEU A 33 -8.09 6.60 2.18
CA LEU A 33 -8.59 5.23 2.18
C LEU A 33 -9.25 4.91 3.51
N SER A 34 -10.30 4.09 3.46
CA SER A 34 -10.83 3.49 4.67
C SER A 34 -9.73 2.71 5.39
N LYS A 35 -9.78 2.64 6.72
CA LYS A 35 -8.75 1.92 7.49
C LYS A 35 -8.64 0.46 7.06
N GLU A 36 -9.77 -0.14 6.69
CA GLU A 36 -9.84 -1.49 6.17
C GLU A 36 -9.09 -1.61 4.83
N ASP A 37 -9.35 -0.74 3.85
CA ASP A 37 -8.66 -0.77 2.55
C ASP A 37 -7.15 -0.47 2.68
N GLU A 38 -6.75 0.43 3.59
CA GLU A 38 -5.33 0.66 3.90
C GLU A 38 -4.66 -0.62 4.40
N LEU A 39 -5.29 -1.30 5.36
CA LEU A 39 -4.76 -2.54 5.95
C LEU A 39 -4.73 -3.67 4.91
N GLN A 40 -5.77 -3.79 4.08
CA GLN A 40 -5.81 -4.76 2.99
C GLN A 40 -4.68 -4.50 1.98
N SER A 41 -4.46 -3.23 1.61
CA SER A 41 -3.39 -2.83 0.69
C SER A 41 -2.00 -3.12 1.29
N SER A 42 -1.79 -2.78 2.55
CA SER A 42 -0.56 -3.06 3.28
C SER A 42 -0.29 -4.57 3.37
N ARG A 43 -1.31 -5.36 3.74
CA ARG A 43 -1.23 -6.83 3.78
C ARG A 43 -0.85 -7.40 2.42
N MET A 44 -1.49 -6.95 1.34
CA MET A 44 -1.16 -7.41 -0.02
C MET A 44 0.31 -7.13 -0.37
N LEU A 45 0.83 -5.95 -0.04
CA LEU A 45 2.24 -5.59 -0.29
C LEU A 45 3.18 -6.49 0.52
N MET A 46 2.86 -6.77 1.79
CA MET A 46 3.63 -7.67 2.65
C MET A 46 3.64 -9.10 2.11
N VAL A 47 2.49 -9.64 1.69
CA VAL A 47 2.39 -10.97 1.08
C VAL A 47 3.28 -11.08 -0.17
N ARG A 48 3.21 -10.10 -1.07
CA ARG A 48 4.07 -10.07 -2.26
C ARG A 48 5.56 -9.98 -1.91
N ALA A 49 5.91 -9.30 -0.82
CA ALA A 49 7.29 -9.25 -0.34
C ALA A 49 7.75 -10.62 0.19
N ILE A 50 6.91 -11.31 0.97
CA ILE A 50 7.16 -12.67 1.47
C ILE A 50 7.38 -13.63 0.30
N GLU A 51 6.50 -13.63 -0.71
CA GLU A 51 6.63 -14.50 -1.89
C GLU A 51 7.93 -14.26 -2.67
N ARG A 52 8.38 -13.00 -2.77
CA ARG A 52 9.68 -12.67 -3.37
C ARG A 52 10.84 -13.22 -2.55
N LEU A 53 10.78 -13.10 -1.22
CA LEU A 53 11.83 -13.60 -0.32
C LEU A 53 11.88 -15.13 -0.33
N GLN A 54 10.74 -15.81 -0.29
CA GLN A 54 10.67 -17.27 -0.39
C GLN A 54 11.31 -17.79 -1.68
N ARG A 55 11.07 -17.13 -2.82
CA ARG A 55 11.74 -17.49 -4.09
C ARG A 55 13.26 -17.31 -4.02
N LYS A 56 13.76 -16.26 -3.36
CA LYS A 56 15.20 -16.06 -3.15
C LYS A 56 15.80 -17.13 -2.26
N ILE A 57 15.12 -17.49 -1.17
CA ILE A 57 15.54 -18.57 -0.26
C ILE A 57 15.64 -19.89 -1.03
N ALA A 58 14.60 -20.25 -1.79
CA ALA A 58 14.61 -21.48 -2.59
C ALA A 58 15.76 -21.53 -3.60
N ALA A 59 16.12 -20.39 -4.22
CA ALA A 59 17.28 -20.32 -5.10
C ALA A 59 18.61 -20.51 -4.37
N ILE A 60 18.75 -19.96 -3.16
CA ILE A 60 19.93 -20.16 -2.30
C ILE A 60 20.03 -21.63 -1.87
N ASP A 61 18.93 -22.22 -1.41
CA ASP A 61 18.88 -23.62 -0.97
C ASP A 61 19.29 -24.57 -2.10
N ALA A 62 18.80 -24.33 -3.32
CA ALA A 62 19.19 -25.10 -4.49
C ALA A 62 20.69 -25.01 -4.78
N GLU A 63 21.31 -23.84 -4.59
CA GLU A 63 22.75 -23.66 -4.81
C GLU A 63 23.58 -24.35 -3.71
N LEU A 64 23.15 -24.24 -2.45
CA LEU A 64 23.78 -24.95 -1.33
C LEU A 64 23.73 -26.47 -1.53
N GLU A 65 22.61 -26.99 -2.03
CA GLU A 65 22.45 -28.42 -2.26
C GLU A 65 23.39 -28.93 -3.37
N LYS A 66 23.61 -28.14 -4.43
CA LYS A 66 24.64 -28.50 -5.44
C LYS A 66 26.02 -28.58 -4.82
N LEU A 67 26.40 -27.58 -4.01
CA LEU A 67 27.70 -27.53 -3.36
C LEU A 67 27.92 -28.67 -2.36
N ARG A 68 26.87 -29.15 -1.69
CA ARG A 68 26.95 -30.30 -0.76
C ARG A 68 27.11 -31.64 -1.46
N ASN A 69 26.63 -31.74 -2.70
CA ASN A 69 26.67 -32.95 -3.51
C ASN A 69 27.87 -32.97 -4.50
N THR A 70 28.82 -32.04 -4.34
CA THR A 70 30.09 -31.98 -5.08
C THR A 70 31.24 -32.40 -4.17
#